data_AF-A0A353Z1H7-F1
#
_entry.id   AF-A0A353Z1H7-F1
#
_cell.length_a   1.000
_cell.length_b   1.000
_cell.length_c   1.000
_cell.angle_alpha   90.00
_cell.angle_beta   90.00
_cell.angle_gamma   90.00
#
_symmetry.space_group_name_H-M   'P 1'
#
loop_
_entity.id
_entity.type
_entity.pdbx_description
1 polymer ?
#
loop_
_entity_poly.entity_id
_entity_poly.type
_entity_poly.pdbx_seq_one_letter_code
_entity_poly.pdbx_strand_id
1 'polypeptide(L)'
;MKQIIIIGTEPPCPRCGLLTKVVCEKAEEQSKAVEVEHIAYTSERAKKIAKNLGLTIGTAKDVALKLGKQIDKFRLDSILDHGCPCSSPDYNKYTEFKWSPQLDDFLRPYEDKAKEVGILMTPVLIINNVLKHAGSVPKLEKIEKWIKE
;
A
#
# COMPACT_ATOMS: atom_id res chain seq x y z
N MET A 1 -3.77 -23.32 3.77
CA MET A 1 -3.19 -22.14 4.43
C MET A 1 -3.18 -21.02 3.40
N LYS A 2 -3.71 -19.83 3.74
CA LYS A 2 -3.76 -18.67 2.83
C LYS A 2 -2.54 -17.79 3.12
N GLN A 3 -1.75 -17.48 2.10
CA GLN A 3 -0.59 -16.61 2.26
C GLN A 3 -0.93 -15.20 1.79
N ILE A 4 -0.69 -14.20 2.62
CA ILE A 4 -0.84 -12.79 2.31
C ILE A 4 0.52 -12.11 2.45
N ILE A 5 0.96 -11.45 1.37
CA ILE A 5 2.20 -10.68 1.35
C ILE A 5 1.84 -9.22 1.15
N ILE A 6 2.33 -8.37 2.04
CA ILE A 6 2.30 -6.92 1.86
C ILE A 6 3.72 -6.46 1.55
N ILE A 7 3.91 -5.76 0.43
CA ILE A 7 5.19 -5.13 0.10
C ILE A 7 5.10 -3.65 0.40
N GLY A 8 5.96 -3.15 1.29
CA GLY A 8 5.94 -1.77 1.74
C GLY A 8 7.32 -1.19 2.02
N THR A 9 7.37 0.05 2.50
CA THR A 9 8.62 0.66 2.95
C THR A 9 9.00 0.17 4.34
N GLU A 10 10.28 0.30 4.69
CA GLU A 10 10.80 0.02 6.03
C GLU A 10 11.69 1.20 6.48
N PRO A 11 11.31 1.96 7.53
CA PRO A 11 10.06 1.86 8.29
C PRO A 11 8.79 2.09 7.43
N PRO A 12 7.62 1.59 7.86
CA PRO A 12 6.39 1.71 7.08
C PRO A 12 5.94 3.16 6.95
N CYS A 13 5.66 3.59 5.71
CA CYS A 13 4.95 4.84 5.47
C CYS A 13 3.48 4.71 5.89
N PRO A 14 2.72 5.81 6.02
CA PRO A 14 1.35 5.76 6.53
C PRO A 14 0.44 4.77 5.79
N ARG A 15 0.53 4.71 4.46
CA ARG A 15 -0.24 3.76 3.63
C ARG A 15 0.16 2.31 3.87
N CYS A 16 1.47 2.03 3.98
CA CYS A 16 1.97 0.67 4.21
C CYS A 16 1.61 0.18 5.61
N GLY A 17 1.78 1.02 6.62
CA GLY A 17 1.42 0.70 8.00
C GLY A 17 -0.07 0.40 8.14
N LEU A 18 -0.92 1.29 7.61
CA LEU A 18 -2.37 1.12 7.65
C LEU A 18 -2.81 -0.18 6.95
N LEU A 19 -2.33 -0.42 5.72
CA LEU A 19 -2.71 -1.62 4.98
C LEU A 19 -2.30 -2.89 5.74
N THR A 20 -1.07 -2.95 6.27
CA THR A 20 -0.59 -4.09 7.05
C THR A 20 -1.48 -4.33 8.28
N LYS A 21 -1.77 -3.29 9.06
CA LYS A 21 -2.62 -3.39 10.25
C LYS A 21 -4.02 -3.89 9.94
N VAL A 22 -4.66 -3.30 8.92
CA VAL A 22 -6.00 -3.70 8.47
C VAL A 22 -6.03 -5.15 8.01
N VAL A 23 -5.06 -5.56 7.19
CA VAL A 23 -4.99 -6.93 6.68
C VAL A 23 -4.76 -7.94 7.80
N CYS A 24 -3.88 -7.65 8.76
CA CYS A 24 -3.66 -8.52 9.91
C CYS A 24 -4.94 -8.72 10.73
N GLU A 25 -5.62 -7.63 11.11
CA GLU A 25 -6.87 -7.74 11.89
C GLU A 25 -7.96 -8.50 11.14
N LYS A 26 -8.13 -8.22 9.84
CA LYS A 26 -9.13 -8.92 9.00
C LYS A 26 -8.77 -10.38 8.75
N ALA A 27 -7.49 -10.74 8.76
CA ALA A 27 -7.05 -12.13 8.71
C ALA A 27 -7.35 -12.86 10.02
N GLU A 28 -7.09 -12.23 11.17
CA GLU A 28 -7.38 -12.77 12.51
C GLU A 28 -8.88 -13.03 12.72
N GLU A 29 -9.75 -12.10 12.29
CA GLU A 29 -11.21 -12.24 12.35
C GLU A 29 -11.73 -13.49 11.60
N GLN A 30 -10.99 -14.02 10.61
CA GLN A 30 -11.46 -15.13 9.77
C GLN A 30 -11.25 -16.52 10.38
N SER A 31 -10.60 -16.67 11.54
CA SER A 31 -10.36 -17.96 12.23
C SER A 31 -9.68 -19.05 11.36
N LYS A 32 -9.21 -18.71 10.16
CA LYS A 32 -8.53 -19.60 9.21
C LYS A 32 -7.02 -19.46 9.36
N ALA A 33 -6.28 -20.51 9.02
CA ALA A 33 -4.82 -20.46 8.90
C ALA A 33 -4.38 -19.52 7.76
N VAL A 34 -4.35 -18.22 8.07
CA VAL A 34 -3.85 -17.14 7.21
C VAL A 34 -2.50 -16.72 7.75
N GLU A 35 -1.48 -16.74 6.91
CA GLU A 35 -0.16 -16.22 7.21
C GLU A 35 -0.04 -14.84 6.54
N VAL A 36 0.20 -13.81 7.35
CA VAL A 36 0.40 -12.43 6.85
C VAL A 36 1.86 -12.05 7.06
N GLU A 37 2.51 -11.63 5.98
CA GLU A 37 3.91 -11.25 5.97
C GLU A 37 4.07 -9.86 5.34
N HIS A 38 4.73 -8.94 6.06
CA HIS A 38 5.16 -7.67 5.51
C HIS A 38 6.64 -7.78 5.10
N ILE A 39 6.95 -7.45 3.84
CA ILE A 39 8.32 -7.44 3.33
C ILE A 39 8.69 -6.05 2.79
N ALA A 40 9.94 -5.66 3.02
CA ALA A 40 10.47 -4.41 2.48
C ALA A 40 10.51 -4.46 0.94
N TYR A 41 10.16 -3.36 0.29
CA TYR A 41 10.22 -3.19 -1.16
C TYR A 41 11.65 -3.32 -1.72
N THR A 42 12.65 -3.10 -0.88
CA THR A 42 14.08 -3.27 -1.21
C THR A 42 14.53 -4.73 -1.14
N SER A 43 13.73 -5.64 -0.58
CA SER A 43 14.07 -7.05 -0.46
C SER A 43 14.18 -7.75 -1.82
N GLU A 44 15.04 -8.75 -1.92
CA GLU A 44 15.19 -9.56 -3.14
C GLU A 44 13.89 -10.28 -3.52
N ARG A 45 13.08 -10.66 -2.52
CA ARG A 45 11.77 -11.28 -2.77
C ARG A 45 10.81 -10.29 -3.42
N ALA A 46 10.73 -9.05 -2.93
CA ALA A 46 9.90 -8.01 -3.55
C ALA A 46 10.34 -7.70 -4.98
N LYS A 47 11.64 -7.59 -5.23
CA LYS A 47 12.20 -7.39 -6.58
C LYS A 47 11.85 -8.54 -7.52
N LYS A 48 11.99 -9.79 -7.08
CA LYS A 48 11.62 -10.99 -7.87
C LYS A 48 10.14 -11.00 -8.23
N ILE A 49 9.26 -10.68 -7.27
CA ILE A 49 7.82 -10.59 -7.49
C ILE A 49 7.50 -9.54 -8.58
N ALA A 50 8.04 -8.33 -8.46
CA ALA A 50 7.80 -7.29 -9.46
C ALA A 50 8.36 -7.69 -10.83
N LYS A 51 9.55 -8.29 -10.88
CA LYS A 51 10.18 -8.75 -12.14
C LYS A 51 9.32 -9.80 -12.86
N ASN A 52 8.71 -10.73 -12.13
CA ASN A 52 7.80 -11.73 -12.70
C ASN A 52 6.54 -11.11 -13.34
N LEU A 53 6.18 -9.89 -12.93
CA LEU A 53 5.10 -9.11 -13.51
C LEU A 53 5.57 -8.16 -14.64
N GLY A 54 6.86 -8.19 -15.01
CA GLY A 54 7.46 -7.27 -15.97
C GLY A 54 7.64 -5.84 -15.43
N LEU A 55 7.68 -5.67 -14.11
CA LEU A 55 7.75 -4.38 -13.43
C LEU A 55 8.98 -4.29 -12.50
N THR A 56 9.31 -3.08 -12.07
CA THR A 56 10.24 -2.82 -10.95
C THR A 56 9.45 -2.40 -9.72
N ILE A 57 9.74 -2.98 -8.55
CA ILE A 57 9.12 -2.53 -7.30
C ILE A 57 9.62 -1.13 -6.95
N GLY A 58 8.74 -0.26 -6.44
CA GLY A 58 9.12 1.10 -6.07
C GLY A 58 8.05 1.87 -5.31
N THR A 59 8.33 3.13 -5.03
CA THR A 59 7.49 4.07 -4.29
C THR A 59 6.95 5.16 -5.21
N ALA A 60 6.08 6.03 -4.68
CA ALA A 60 5.64 7.21 -5.43
C ALA A 60 6.82 8.13 -5.83
N LYS A 61 7.90 8.17 -5.05
CA LYS A 61 9.11 8.95 -5.38
C LYS A 61 9.80 8.40 -6.63
N ASP A 62 9.88 7.08 -6.76
CA ASP A 62 10.48 6.41 -7.92
C ASP A 62 9.64 6.67 -9.19
N VAL A 63 8.31 6.66 -9.05
CA VAL A 63 7.40 7.04 -10.14
C VAL A 63 7.60 8.50 -10.55
N ALA A 64 7.64 9.43 -9.58
CA ALA A 64 7.88 10.84 -9.86
C ALA A 64 9.20 11.05 -10.62
N LEU A 65 10.28 10.38 -10.19
CA LEU A 65 11.58 10.44 -10.85
C LEU A 65 11.51 9.97 -12.31
N LYS A 66 10.84 8.84 -12.59
CA LYS A 66 10.65 8.35 -13.97
C LYS A 66 9.81 9.28 -14.85
N LEU A 67 8.93 10.07 -14.23
CA LEU A 67 8.12 11.08 -14.92
C LEU A 67 8.84 12.42 -15.09
N GLY A 68 10.08 12.57 -14.62
CA GLY A 68 10.77 13.86 -14.59
C GLY A 68 10.11 14.89 -13.66
N LYS A 69 9.37 14.41 -12.65
CA LYS A 69 8.66 15.22 -11.66
C LYS A 69 9.32 15.11 -10.30
N GLN A 70 9.04 16.07 -9.43
CA GLN A 70 9.37 15.99 -8.01
C GLN A 70 8.09 16.00 -7.18
N ILE A 71 8.06 15.19 -6.12
CA ILE A 71 6.99 15.27 -5.13
C ILE A 71 7.21 16.55 -4.32
N ASP A 72 6.18 17.40 -4.28
CA ASP A 72 6.17 18.57 -3.42
C ASP A 72 6.24 18.14 -1.95
N LYS A 73 7.42 18.29 -1.36
CA LYS A 73 7.69 17.87 0.01
C LYS A 73 6.94 18.73 1.02
N PHE A 74 6.86 20.05 0.81
CA PHE A 74 6.14 20.95 1.72
C PHE A 74 4.65 20.60 1.77
N ARG A 75 4.06 20.34 0.61
CA ARG A 75 2.67 19.90 0.54
C ARG A 75 2.46 18.51 1.15
N LEU A 76 3.38 17.57 0.91
CA LEU A 76 3.32 16.25 1.53
C LEU A 76 3.39 16.33 3.06
N ASP A 77 4.36 17.07 3.60
CA ASP A 77 4.55 17.24 5.05
C ASP A 77 3.31 17.90 5.67
N SER A 78 2.74 18.92 5.01
CA SER A 78 1.48 19.55 5.42
C SER A 78 0.31 18.56 5.49
N ILE A 79 0.18 17.67 4.51
CA ILE A 79 -0.86 16.62 4.51
C ILE A 79 -0.62 15.59 5.61
N LEU A 80 0.63 15.25 5.90
CA LEU A 80 0.97 14.29 6.95
C LEU A 80 0.73 14.84 8.36
N ASP A 81 0.91 16.14 8.56
CA ASP A 81 0.75 16.79 9.86
C ASP A 81 -0.66 17.32 10.11
N HIS A 82 -1.42 17.62 9.05
CA HIS A 82 -2.77 18.21 9.15
C HIS A 82 -3.86 17.41 8.43
N GLY A 83 -3.54 16.29 7.80
CA GLY A 83 -4.53 15.43 7.17
C GLY A 83 -5.55 14.94 8.20
N CYS A 84 -6.84 15.18 7.95
CA CYS A 84 -7.89 14.63 8.81
C CYS A 84 -8.06 13.16 8.46
N PRO A 85 -7.85 12.21 9.39
CA PRO A 85 -8.28 10.82 9.20
C PRO A 85 -9.81 10.68 9.07
N CYS A 86 -10.53 11.76 9.36
CA CYS A 86 -11.94 11.83 9.75
C CYS A 86 -12.97 11.64 8.62
N SER A 87 -12.56 11.47 7.36
CA SER A 87 -13.51 11.38 6.23
C SER A 87 -13.87 9.96 5.81
N SER A 88 -13.27 8.93 6.40
CA SER A 88 -13.64 7.54 6.14
C SER A 88 -14.03 6.82 7.45
N PRO A 89 -15.33 6.65 7.74
CA PRO A 89 -15.81 5.95 8.93
C PRO A 89 -15.12 4.60 9.18
N ASP A 90 -14.84 3.87 8.10
CA ASP A 90 -14.19 2.56 8.11
C ASP A 90 -12.79 2.54 8.73
N TYR A 91 -12.08 3.67 8.72
CA TYR A 91 -10.70 3.76 9.22
C TYR A 91 -10.55 4.58 10.51
N ASN A 92 -11.65 5.04 11.11
CA ASN A 92 -11.61 5.86 12.33
C ASN A 92 -10.90 5.19 13.51
N LYS A 93 -10.76 3.85 13.51
CA LYS A 93 -10.04 3.10 14.54
C LYS A 93 -8.54 2.96 14.29
N TYR A 94 -8.03 3.40 13.13
CA TYR A 94 -6.63 3.27 12.72
C TYR A 94 -5.89 4.62 12.65
N THR A 95 -6.10 5.48 13.65
CA THR A 95 -5.59 6.86 13.67
C THR A 95 -4.11 6.95 13.99
N GLU A 96 -3.47 5.85 14.43
CA GLU A 96 -2.05 5.78 14.73
C GLU A 96 -1.17 5.92 13.47
N PHE A 97 -1.73 5.64 12.30
CA PHE A 97 -1.07 5.88 11.03
C PHE A 97 -1.47 7.27 10.57
N LYS A 98 -0.49 8.14 10.24
CA LYS A 98 -0.71 9.47 9.62
C LYS A 98 -1.33 9.41 8.21
N TRP A 99 -2.15 8.40 7.94
CA TRP A 99 -2.87 8.21 6.69
C TRP A 99 -4.13 9.07 6.72
N SER A 100 -4.48 9.57 5.54
CA SER A 100 -5.71 10.29 5.30
C SER A 100 -6.13 10.09 3.84
N PRO A 101 -7.41 10.23 3.49
CA PRO A 101 -7.83 10.23 2.09
C PRO A 101 -7.12 11.30 1.25
N GLN A 102 -6.79 12.46 1.84
CA GLN A 102 -6.02 13.53 1.20
C GLN A 102 -4.61 13.08 0.82
N LEU A 103 -3.98 12.20 1.60
CA LEU A 103 -2.69 11.60 1.23
C LEU A 103 -2.83 10.69 0.00
N ASP A 104 -3.89 9.89 -0.06
CA ASP A 104 -4.15 9.03 -1.21
C ASP A 104 -4.48 9.86 -2.46
N ASP A 105 -5.26 10.93 -2.34
CA ASP A 105 -5.57 11.85 -3.43
C ASP A 105 -4.32 12.59 -3.94
N PHE A 106 -3.46 13.04 -3.01
CA PHE A 106 -2.20 13.69 -3.36
C PHE A 106 -1.23 12.77 -4.10
N LEU A 107 -1.21 11.48 -3.74
CA LEU A 107 -0.31 10.50 -4.36
C LEU A 107 -0.94 9.77 -5.56
N ARG A 108 -2.26 9.93 -5.79
CA ARG A 108 -3.02 9.32 -6.89
C ARG A 108 -2.38 9.54 -8.27
N PRO A 109 -1.88 10.74 -8.63
CA PRO A 109 -1.29 10.95 -9.95
C PRO A 109 -0.07 10.06 -10.24
N TYR A 110 0.65 9.63 -9.18
CA TYR A 110 1.77 8.69 -9.30
C TYR A 110 1.28 7.25 -9.35
N GLU A 111 0.23 6.90 -8.61
CA GLU A 111 -0.40 5.58 -8.69
C GLU A 111 -0.90 5.28 -10.11
N ASP A 112 -1.65 6.22 -10.69
CA ASP A 112 -2.26 6.07 -12.01
C ASP A 112 -1.20 5.87 -13.11
N LYS A 113 -0.02 6.45 -12.93
CA LYS A 113 1.12 6.36 -13.87
C LYS A 113 2.12 5.26 -13.54
N ALA A 114 2.02 4.62 -12.39
CA ALA A 114 3.03 3.67 -11.91
C ALA A 114 3.27 2.54 -12.92
N LYS A 115 2.20 1.89 -13.38
CA LYS A 115 2.30 0.76 -14.32
C LYS A 115 2.83 1.21 -15.69
N GLU A 116 2.43 2.39 -16.17
CA GLU A 116 2.89 2.94 -17.45
C GLU A 116 4.41 3.16 -17.45
N VAL A 117 4.99 3.58 -16.32
CA VAL A 117 6.44 3.76 -16.17
C VAL A 117 7.17 2.49 -15.70
N GLY A 118 6.47 1.35 -15.69
CA GLY A 118 7.02 0.05 -15.33
C GLY A 118 7.29 -0.13 -13.84
N ILE A 119 6.55 0.57 -12.97
CA ILE A 119 6.70 0.48 -11.50
C ILE A 119 5.50 -0.22 -10.87
N LEU A 120 5.77 -1.22 -10.03
CA LEU A 120 4.83 -1.78 -9.07
C LEU A 120 4.90 -0.94 -7.79
N MET A 121 4.00 0.03 -7.64
CA MET A 121 4.09 1.02 -6.57
C MET A 121 3.56 0.48 -5.24
N THR A 122 4.30 0.72 -4.15
CA THR A 122 3.90 0.34 -2.79
C THR A 122 2.80 1.26 -2.18
N PRO A 123 2.03 0.75 -1.21
CA PRO A 123 1.98 -0.64 -0.77
C PRO A 123 1.39 -1.60 -1.82
N VAL A 124 1.85 -2.85 -1.83
CA VAL A 124 1.36 -3.92 -2.70
C VAL A 124 0.71 -4.99 -1.84
N LEU A 125 -0.49 -5.45 -2.21
CA LEU A 125 -1.19 -6.56 -1.58
C LEU A 125 -1.23 -7.77 -2.53
N ILE A 126 -0.70 -8.89 -2.07
CA ILE A 126 -0.69 -10.17 -2.79
C ILE A 126 -1.33 -11.22 -1.90
N ILE A 127 -2.27 -11.98 -2.45
CA ILE A 127 -2.93 -13.08 -1.74
C ILE A 127 -2.81 -14.34 -2.60
N ASN A 128 -2.25 -15.42 -2.05
CA ASN A 128 -2.01 -16.68 -2.74
C ASN A 128 -1.26 -16.48 -4.08
N ASN A 129 -0.19 -15.70 -4.07
CA ASN A 129 0.60 -15.32 -5.24
C ASN A 129 -0.14 -14.51 -6.31
N VAL A 130 -1.37 -14.05 -6.04
CA VAL A 130 -2.13 -13.19 -6.94
C VAL A 130 -2.04 -11.74 -6.46
N LEU A 131 -1.57 -10.84 -7.33
CA LEU A 131 -1.61 -9.41 -7.09
C LEU A 131 -3.07 -8.93 -6.99
N LYS A 132 -3.48 -8.45 -5.81
CA LYS A 132 -4.82 -7.92 -5.56
C LYS A 132 -4.87 -6.40 -5.68
N HIS A 133 -3.83 -5.71 -5.20
CA HIS A 133 -3.78 -4.24 -5.16
C HIS A 133 -2.35 -3.72 -5.15
N ALA A 134 -2.15 -2.49 -5.66
CA ALA A 134 -0.90 -1.75 -5.56
C ALA A 134 -1.20 -0.24 -5.49
N GLY A 135 -0.51 0.50 -4.62
CA GLY A 135 -0.68 1.94 -4.44
C GLY A 135 -1.46 2.31 -3.17
N SER A 136 -2.49 3.14 -3.30
CA SER A 136 -3.38 3.63 -2.23
C SER A 136 -3.90 2.55 -1.29
N VAL A 137 -4.50 2.94 -0.16
CA VAL A 137 -5.17 1.98 0.73
C VAL A 137 -6.56 1.64 0.14
N PRO A 138 -6.83 0.38 -0.25
CA PRO A 138 -8.13 -0.02 -0.77
C PRO A 138 -9.18 -0.03 0.33
N LYS A 139 -10.45 0.25 -0.02
CA LYS A 139 -11.61 0.21 0.89
C LYS A 139 -11.67 -1.08 1.72
N LEU A 140 -12.12 -0.97 2.97
CA LEU A 140 -12.14 -2.07 3.94
C LEU A 140 -12.93 -3.28 3.43
N GLU A 141 -14.13 -3.05 2.87
CA GLU A 141 -14.97 -4.10 2.28
C GLU A 141 -14.25 -4.89 1.18
N LYS A 142 -13.39 -4.22 0.40
CA LYS A 142 -12.63 -4.84 -0.69
C LYS A 142 -11.51 -5.72 -0.13
N ILE A 143 -10.82 -5.26 0.91
CA ILE A 143 -9.81 -6.05 1.64
C ILE A 143 -10.46 -7.30 2.21
N GLU A 144 -11.59 -7.16 2.91
CA GLU A 144 -12.32 -8.30 3.48
C GLU A 144 -12.74 -9.30 2.41
N LYS A 145 -13.27 -8.82 1.28
CA LYS A 145 -13.66 -9.69 0.16
C LYS A 145 -12.46 -10.51 -0.34
N TRP A 146 -11.32 -9.88 -0.58
CA TRP A 146 -10.11 -10.57 -1.05
C TRP A 146 -9.55 -11.56 -0.03
N ILE A 147 -9.68 -11.29 1.26
CA ILE A 147 -9.28 -12.23 2.32
C ILE A 147 -10.25 -13.41 2.42
N LYS A 148 -11.53 -13.23 2.06
CA LYS A 148 -12.55 -14.28 2.06
C LYS A 148 -12.43 -15.24 0.86
N GLU A 149 -12.08 -14.72 -0.32
CA GLU A 149 -11.80 -15.47 -1.58
C GLU A 149 -10.67 -16.50 -1.41
#